data_AF-A0A948WHN1-F1
#
_entry.id   AF-A0A948WHN1-F1
#
_cell.length_a   1.000
_cell.length_b   1.000
_cell.length_c   1.000
_cell.angle_alpha   90.00
_cell.angle_beta   90.00
_cell.angle_gamma   90.00
#
_symmetry.space_group_name_H-M   'P 1'
#
loop_
_entity.id
_entity.type
_entity.pdbx_description
1 polymer ?
#
loop_
_entity_poly.entity_id
_entity_poly.type
_entity_poly.pdbx_seq_one_letter_code
_entity_poly.pdbx_strand_id
1 'polypeptide(L)'
;MSKLAPSTTVHFTVNAVPAEARRRQTILRLMRMNSGVQGALNRLKRERLRSGNRRTARAGRIWLAREQCTRVVGVTKGATFTLRVTPQVMADVRSVERYLDAKVA
;
A
#
# COMPACT_ATOMS: atom_id res chain seq x y z
N MET A 1 -16.00 15.95 1.02
CA MET A 1 -16.48 14.66 1.55
C MET A 1 -17.31 14.91 2.79
N SER A 2 -18.50 14.32 2.88
CA SER A 2 -19.36 14.37 4.07
C SER A 2 -18.63 13.72 5.26
N LYS A 3 -18.71 14.36 6.44
CA LYS A 3 -17.99 14.01 7.69
C LYS A 3 -17.66 12.52 7.83
N LEU A 4 -16.40 12.15 7.57
CA LEU A 4 -15.87 10.85 7.95
C LEU A 4 -15.81 10.79 9.47
N ALA A 5 -16.65 9.96 10.09
CA ALA A 5 -16.54 9.72 11.52
C ALA A 5 -15.23 8.94 11.80
N PRO A 6 -14.42 9.36 12.78
CA PRO A 6 -13.21 8.65 13.13
C PRO A 6 -13.53 7.20 13.54
N SER A 7 -12.61 6.29 13.25
CA SER A 7 -12.67 4.85 13.54
C SER A 7 -13.62 4.02 12.67
N THR A 8 -14.19 4.60 11.61
CA THR A 8 -15.03 3.89 10.63
C THR A 8 -14.20 3.15 9.58
N THR A 9 -14.74 2.04 9.08
CA THR A 9 -14.21 1.34 7.91
C THR A 9 -14.82 1.95 6.66
N VAL A 10 -13.96 2.31 5.71
CA VAL A 10 -14.35 3.04 4.51
C VAL A 10 -13.74 2.39 3.28
N HIS A 11 -14.54 2.25 2.24
CA HIS A 11 -14.10 1.83 0.92
C HIS A 11 -13.75 3.06 0.09
N PHE A 12 -12.49 3.15 -0.32
CA PHE A 12 -11.99 4.21 -1.17
C PHE A 12 -11.85 3.70 -2.60
N THR A 13 -12.23 4.54 -3.57
CA THR A 13 -12.03 4.31 -5.01
C THR A 13 -11.18 5.43 -5.58
N VAL A 14 -10.13 5.08 -6.34
CA VAL A 14 -9.27 6.09 -6.99
C VAL A 14 -9.96 6.62 -8.25
N ASN A 15 -10.42 7.87 -8.22
CA ASN A 15 -11.09 8.52 -9.35
C ASN A 15 -10.11 9.03 -10.41
N ALA A 16 -8.96 9.54 -9.98
CA ALA A 16 -7.93 10.10 -10.84
C ALA A 16 -6.54 9.86 -10.26
N VAL A 17 -5.57 9.60 -11.12
CA VAL A 17 -4.17 9.42 -10.71
C VAL A 17 -3.51 10.79 -10.58
N PRO A 18 -2.96 11.16 -9.42
CA PRO A 18 -2.23 12.43 -9.29
C PRO A 18 -1.00 12.47 -10.21
N ALA A 19 -0.78 13.63 -10.84
CA ALA A 19 0.47 13.93 -11.55
C ALA A 19 1.64 14.08 -10.57
N GLU A 20 1.40 14.74 -9.43
CA GLU A 20 2.38 14.94 -8.38
C GLU A 20 2.79 13.61 -7.71
N ALA A 21 4.10 13.36 -7.64
CA ALA A 21 4.65 12.16 -7.03
C ALA A 21 4.32 12.04 -5.53
N ARG A 22 4.33 13.15 -4.79
CA ARG A 22 4.03 13.16 -3.33
C ARG A 22 2.62 12.64 -3.05
N ARG A 23 1.60 13.12 -3.78
CA ARG A 23 0.22 12.67 -3.60
C ARG A 23 0.05 11.20 -4.00
N ARG A 24 0.71 10.77 -5.07
CA ARG A 24 0.73 9.36 -5.48
C ARG A 24 1.32 8.45 -4.38
N GLN A 25 2.40 8.88 -3.73
CA GLN A 25 2.99 8.15 -2.60
C GLN A 25 2.06 8.11 -1.38
N THR A 26 1.34 9.20 -1.09
CA THR A 26 0.32 9.20 -0.03
C THR A 26 -0.78 8.17 -0.30
N ILE A 27 -1.33 8.14 -1.52
CA ILE A 27 -2.35 7.13 -1.89
C ILE A 27 -1.77 5.72 -1.80
N LEU A 28 -0.55 5.47 -2.31
CA LEU A 28 0.12 4.17 -2.17
C LEU A 28 0.26 3.74 -0.71
N ARG A 29 0.59 4.67 0.20
CA ARG A 29 0.70 4.36 1.63
C ARG A 29 -0.65 3.99 2.23
N LEU A 30 -1.70 4.73 1.91
CA LEU A 30 -3.07 4.42 2.36
C LEU A 30 -3.54 3.06 1.84
N MET A 31 -3.30 2.75 0.56
CA MET A 31 -3.60 1.43 -0.02
C MET A 31 -2.82 0.31 0.69
N ARG A 32 -1.56 0.55 1.05
CA ARG A 32 -0.75 -0.42 1.79
C ARG A 32 -1.25 -0.66 3.20
N MET A 33 -1.94 0.27 3.85
CA MET A 33 -2.48 0.06 5.20
C MET A 33 -3.64 -0.95 5.25
N ASN A 34 -4.21 -1.31 4.10
CA ASN A 34 -5.20 -2.38 4.02
C ASN A 34 -4.61 -3.72 4.52
N SER A 35 -5.32 -4.39 5.41
CA SER A 35 -4.86 -5.65 6.05
C SER A 35 -4.62 -6.78 5.05
N GLY A 36 -5.43 -6.89 4.00
CA GLY A 36 -5.23 -7.87 2.93
C GLY A 36 -3.94 -7.62 2.15
N VAL A 37 -3.64 -6.35 1.85
CA VAL A 37 -2.39 -5.95 1.20
C VAL A 37 -1.18 -6.22 2.10
N GLN A 38 -1.28 -5.91 3.40
CA GLN A 38 -0.23 -6.25 4.38
C GLN A 38 0.00 -7.76 4.47
N GLY A 39 -1.07 -8.56 4.47
CA GLY A 39 -0.98 -10.02 4.44
C GLY A 39 -0.20 -10.53 3.23
N ALA A 40 -0.54 -10.02 2.04
CA ALA A 40 0.16 -10.36 0.80
C ALA A 40 1.65 -9.95 0.83
N LEU A 41 1.96 -8.73 1.30
CA LEU A 41 3.35 -8.25 1.43
C LEU A 41 4.16 -9.11 2.42
N ASN A 42 3.57 -9.52 3.54
CA ASN A 42 4.20 -10.39 4.53
C ASN A 42 4.45 -11.80 3.99
N ARG A 43 3.52 -12.33 3.19
CA ARG A 43 3.72 -13.61 2.47
C ARG A 43 4.90 -13.52 1.49
N LEU A 44 4.90 -12.51 0.62
CA LEU A 44 5.96 -12.31 -0.38
C LEU A 44 7.33 -12.06 0.26
N LYS A 45 7.38 -11.39 1.41
CA LYS A 45 8.62 -11.24 2.20
C LYS A 45 9.16 -12.61 2.64
N ARG A 46 8.30 -13.50 3.14
CA ARG A 46 8.70 -14.85 3.56
C ARG A 46 9.18 -15.70 2.39
N GLU A 47 8.48 -15.63 1.26
CA GLU A 47 8.86 -16.35 0.03
C GLU A 47 10.25 -15.92 -0.48
N ARG A 48 10.54 -14.61 -0.51
CA ARG A 48 11.86 -14.11 -0.90
C ARG A 48 12.99 -14.60 0.00
N LEU A 49 12.76 -14.70 1.31
CA LEU A 49 13.77 -15.22 2.23
C LEU A 49 14.03 -16.72 2.05
N ARG A 50 12.98 -17.48 1.69
CA ARG A 50 13.04 -18.93 1.50
C ARG A 50 13.70 -19.31 0.17
N SER A 51 13.21 -18.76 -0.94
CA SER A 51 13.58 -19.22 -2.29
C SER A 51 13.92 -18.11 -3.29
N GLY A 52 13.40 -16.89 -3.11
CA GLY A 52 13.63 -15.80 -4.09
C GLY A 52 15.05 -15.22 -4.08
N ASN A 53 15.66 -15.10 -2.89
CA ASN A 53 17.02 -14.58 -2.77
C ASN A 53 18.05 -15.61 -3.25
N ARG A 54 18.79 -15.27 -4.31
CA ARG A 54 19.87 -16.10 -4.82
C ARG A 54 21.02 -16.14 -3.82
N ARG A 55 21.36 -17.35 -3.37
CA ARG A 55 22.47 -17.62 -2.45
C ARG A 55 23.65 -18.17 -3.24
N THR A 56 24.80 -17.53 -3.17
CA THR A 56 26.02 -17.97 -3.85
C THR A 56 27.16 -18.11 -2.85
N ALA A 57 27.78 -19.28 -2.79
CA ALA A 57 28.98 -19.49 -1.97
C ALA A 57 30.22 -18.92 -2.69
N ARG A 58 30.99 -18.08 -2.01
CA ARG A 58 32.27 -17.54 -2.50
C ARG A 58 33.23 -17.34 -1.33
N ALA A 59 34.44 -17.90 -1.44
CA ALA A 59 35.49 -17.81 -0.41
C ALA A 59 35.00 -18.21 1.00
N GLY A 60 34.31 -19.34 1.11
CA GLY A 60 33.79 -19.85 2.40
C GLY A 60 32.62 -19.06 3.00
N ARG A 61 32.09 -18.04 2.31
CA ARG A 61 30.94 -17.24 2.75
C ARG A 61 29.75 -17.37 1.79
N ILE A 62 28.54 -17.29 2.34
CA ILE A 62 27.30 -17.22 1.54
C ILE A 62 26.98 -15.75 1.27
N TRP A 63 27.00 -15.38 0.00
CA TRP A 63 26.58 -14.08 -0.49
C TRP A 63 25.10 -14.14 -0.91
N LEU A 64 24.34 -13.13 -0.52
CA LEU A 64 22.90 -13.03 -0.79
C LEU A 64 22.63 -11.93 -1.82
N ALA A 65 22.25 -12.31 -3.03
CA ALA A 65 21.66 -11.38 -3.98
C ALA A 65 20.15 -11.30 -3.74
N ARG A 66 19.68 -10.13 -3.31
CA ARG A 66 18.28 -9.92 -2.91
C ARG A 66 17.41 -9.67 -4.13
N GLU A 67 16.28 -10.37 -4.19
CA GLU A 67 15.26 -10.11 -5.22
C GLU A 67 14.52 -8.80 -4.94
N GLN A 68 14.15 -8.10 -6.00
CA GLN A 68 13.35 -6.89 -5.94
C GLN A 68 12.00 -7.15 -5.24
N CYS A 69 11.60 -6.26 -4.33
CA CYS A 69 10.29 -6.34 -3.68
C CYS A 69 9.16 -6.22 -4.72
N THR A 70 8.26 -7.20 -4.76
CA THR A 70 7.03 -7.14 -5.56
C THR A 70 6.15 -5.98 -5.11
N ARG A 71 5.58 -5.25 -6.07
CA ARG A 71 4.65 -4.14 -5.81
C ARG A 71 3.22 -4.67 -5.88
N VAL A 72 2.62 -4.96 -4.73
CA VAL A 72 1.26 -5.53 -4.62
C VAL A 72 0.18 -4.53 -5.02
N VAL A 73 0.42 -3.24 -4.80
CA VAL A 73 -0.55 -2.16 -5.09
C VAL A 73 0.05 -1.14 -6.05
N GLY A 74 -0.80 -0.66 -6.95
CA GLY A 74 -0.51 0.44 -7.87
C GLY A 74 -1.66 1.44 -7.88
N VAL A 75 -1.33 2.73 -7.94
CA VAL A 75 -2.33 3.80 -8.01
C VAL A 75 -2.80 3.90 -9.45
N THR A 76 -3.89 3.19 -9.74
CA THR A 76 -4.55 3.16 -11.04
C THR A 76 -5.97 3.67 -10.88
N LYS A 77 -6.51 4.30 -11.92
CA LYS A 77 -7.90 4.77 -11.92
C LYS A 77 -8.84 3.56 -11.79
N GLY A 78 -9.82 3.64 -10.89
CA GLY A 78 -10.76 2.56 -10.59
C GLY A 78 -10.27 1.57 -9.53
N ALA A 79 -9.01 1.66 -9.06
CA ALA A 79 -8.55 0.81 -7.98
C ALA A 79 -9.32 1.11 -6.68
N THR A 80 -9.77 0.06 -6.02
CA THR A 80 -10.49 0.13 -4.75
C THR A 80 -9.65 -0.41 -3.61
N PHE A 81 -9.79 0.17 -2.43
CA PHE A 81 -9.18 -0.35 -1.22
C PHE A 81 -10.02 -0.01 0.01
N THR A 82 -9.99 -0.89 0.99
CA THR A 82 -10.64 -0.68 2.28
C THR A 82 -9.63 -0.17 3.30
N LEU A 83 -9.99 0.83 4.07
CA LEU A 83 -9.16 1.36 5.14
C LEU A 83 -10.02 1.72 6.35
N ARG A 84 -9.55 1.35 7.54
CA ARG A 84 -10.10 1.88 8.79
C ARG A 84 -9.51 3.26 9.04
N VAL A 85 -10.34 4.29 9.02
CA VAL A 85 -9.91 5.69 9.17
C VAL A 85 -9.64 5.98 10.65
N THR A 86 -8.36 5.98 11.04
CA THR A 86 -7.93 6.43 12.36
C THR A 86 -7.65 7.94 12.36
N PRO A 87 -7.68 8.63 13.51
CA PRO A 87 -7.39 10.07 13.57
C PRO A 87 -6.03 10.44 12.96
N GLN A 88 -5.04 9.56 13.08
CA GLN A 88 -3.68 9.75 12.57
C GLN A 88 -3.61 9.83 11.04
N VAL A 89 -4.46 9.06 10.34
CA VAL A 89 -4.46 9.01 8.87
C VAL A 89 -5.41 10.06 8.25
N MET A 90 -6.19 10.78 9.06
CA MET A 90 -7.16 11.75 8.53
C MET A 90 -6.49 12.90 7.76
N ALA A 91 -5.34 13.40 8.24
CA ALA A 91 -4.60 14.46 7.55
C ALA A 91 -4.15 14.00 6.16
N ASP A 92 -3.72 12.74 6.05
CA ASP A 92 -3.31 12.14 4.78
C ASP A 92 -4.49 11.99 3.84
N VAL A 93 -5.60 11.41 4.32
CA VAL A 93 -6.85 11.25 3.54
C VAL A 93 -7.34 12.61 3.03
N ARG A 94 -7.33 13.64 3.88
CA ARG A 94 -7.72 15.00 3.52
C ARG A 94 -6.81 15.62 2.45
N SER A 95 -5.53 15.30 2.46
CA SER A 95 -4.58 15.80 1.44
C SER A 95 -4.85 15.23 0.04
N VAL A 96 -5.43 14.02 -0.03
CA VAL A 96 -5.71 13.31 -1.30
C VAL A 96 -7.21 13.23 -1.61
N GLU A 97 -8.03 13.98 -0.88
CA GLU A 97 -9.50 13.98 -0.96
C GLU A 97 -10.01 14.12 -2.38
N ARG A 98 -9.39 15.01 -3.16
CA ARG A 98 -9.76 15.31 -4.55
C ARG A 98 -9.65 14.09 -5.49
N TYR A 99 -8.86 13.09 -5.13
CA TYR A 99 -8.56 11.93 -6.00
C TYR A 99 -9.30 10.66 -5.59
N LEU A 100 -9.97 10.67 -4.44
CA LEU A 100 -10.63 9.50 -3.86
C LEU A 100 -12.13 9.74 -3.75
N ASP A 101 -12.92 8.77 -4.19
CA ASP A 101 -14.31 8.62 -3.76
C ASP A 101 -14.34 7.73 -2.52
N ALA A 102 -15.22 8.04 -1.56
CA ALA A 102 -15.38 7.21 -0.37
C ALA A 102 -16.82 6.78 -0.17
N LYS A 103 -16.98 5.51 0.14
CA LYS A 103 -18.24 4.90 0.55
C LYS A 103 -18.02 4.26 1.92
N VAL A 104 -18.90 4.55 2.85
CA VAL A 104 -18.90 3.87 4.16
C VAL A 104 -19.16 2.38 3.89
N ALA A 105 -18.38 1.52 4.55
CA ALA A 105 -18.50 0.07 4.46
C ALA A 105 -19.78 -0.44 5.10
#